data_AF-S8A6C0-F1
#
_entry.id   AF-S8A6C0-F1
#
_cell.length_a   1.000
_cell.length_b   1.000
_cell.length_c   1.000
_cell.angle_alpha   90.00
_cell.angle_beta   90.00
_cell.angle_gamma   90.00
#
_symmetry.space_group_name_H-M   'P 1'
#
loop_
_entity.id
_entity.type
_entity.pdbx_description
1 polymer ?
#
loop_
_entity_poly.entity_id
_entity_poly.type
_entity_poly.pdbx_seq_one_letter_code
_entity_poly.pdbx_strand_id
1 'polypeptide(L)'
;MSSNPPPPLARAQSHQSGTIANHWNDLPAGYIPSPTNSTSRSASRNSNVLSPGANGSSTSIPRTASPLKPVDTSNQTKGADAQITPTIKPLSTLLPALYNLPTSLPQSERNMLQTRINKSLLPATGNGGVTEAQRTWVQELLHGFIVEETVDTKTCREEIVAFMRRESGVAGWAGSVRKVVESVIGK
;
A
#
# COMPACT_ATOMS: atom_id res chain seq x y z
N MET A 1 -46.74 41.16 -8.42
CA MET A 1 -45.98 40.48 -7.35
C MET A 1 -44.55 40.34 -7.85
N SER A 2 -43.67 41.27 -7.46
CA SER A 2 -42.28 41.30 -7.93
C SER A 2 -41.40 40.52 -6.95
N SER A 3 -40.90 39.37 -7.39
CA SER A 3 -39.97 38.52 -6.64
C SER A 3 -38.55 39.08 -6.76
N ASN A 4 -38.02 39.62 -5.66
CA ASN A 4 -36.61 40.01 -5.54
C ASN A 4 -35.72 38.74 -5.47
N PRO A 5 -34.61 38.69 -6.22
CA PRO A 5 -33.64 37.60 -6.10
C PRO A 5 -32.88 37.69 -4.76
N PRO A 6 -32.46 36.55 -4.18
CA PRO A 6 -31.68 36.52 -2.95
C PRO A 6 -30.28 37.13 -3.14
N PRO A 7 -29.70 37.73 -2.09
CA PRO A 7 -28.37 38.31 -2.16
C PRO A 7 -27.28 37.23 -2.34
N PRO A 8 -26.18 37.54 -3.05
CA PRO A 8 -25.08 36.60 -3.26
C PRO A 8 -24.36 36.30 -1.93
N LEU A 9 -24.05 35.01 -1.71
CA LEU A 9 -23.28 34.54 -0.57
C LEU A 9 -21.87 35.14 -0.56
N ALA A 10 -21.43 35.64 0.60
CA ALA A 10 -20.12 36.24 0.79
C ALA A 10 -19.01 35.24 0.44
N ARG A 11 -18.12 35.65 -0.47
CA ARG A 11 -16.95 34.89 -0.92
C ARG A 11 -15.96 34.75 0.25
N ALA A 12 -15.53 33.54 0.55
CA ALA A 12 -14.54 33.27 1.59
C ALA A 12 -13.27 34.12 1.33
N GLN A 13 -12.95 35.01 2.26
CA GLN A 13 -11.75 35.83 2.20
C GLN A 13 -10.56 34.98 2.65
N SER A 14 -9.52 34.93 1.81
CA SER A 14 -8.22 34.38 2.20
C SER A 14 -7.60 35.28 3.27
N HIS A 15 -7.32 34.73 4.44
CA HIS A 15 -6.66 35.43 5.54
C HIS A 15 -5.14 35.59 5.35
N GLN A 16 -4.59 35.10 4.24
CA GLN A 16 -3.15 35.15 4.01
C GLN A 16 -2.76 36.46 3.33
N SER A 17 -2.47 37.49 4.13
CA SER A 17 -1.77 38.69 3.68
C SER A 17 -0.32 38.63 4.15
N GLY A 18 0.61 38.45 3.20
CA GLY A 18 2.05 38.48 3.45
C GLY A 18 2.86 38.04 2.24
N THR A 19 4.01 38.68 2.01
CA THR A 19 5.01 38.21 1.04
C THR A 19 5.70 37.00 1.64
N ILE A 20 5.59 35.84 0.99
CA ILE A 20 6.36 34.64 1.38
C ILE A 20 7.82 34.92 1.00
N ALA A 21 8.61 35.39 1.97
CA ALA A 21 10.01 35.73 1.76
C ALA A 21 10.87 34.51 1.40
N ASN A 22 10.49 33.32 1.90
CA ASN A 22 11.27 32.10 1.73
C ASN A 22 10.35 30.98 1.22
N HIS A 23 10.55 30.55 -0.02
CA HIS A 23 9.89 29.38 -0.59
C HIS A 23 10.61 28.10 -0.12
N TRP A 24 9.91 26.97 0.00
CA TRP A 24 10.52 25.71 0.47
C TRP A 24 11.68 25.20 -0.44
N ASN A 25 11.77 25.70 -1.68
CA ASN A 25 12.92 25.44 -2.58
C ASN A 25 14.10 26.42 -2.40
N ASP A 26 13.99 27.42 -1.53
CA ASP A 26 15.00 28.47 -1.33
C ASP A 26 15.90 28.19 -0.12
N LEU A 27 16.04 26.90 0.23
CA LEU A 27 17.05 26.47 1.20
C LEU A 27 18.40 26.35 0.46
N PRO A 28 19.48 26.93 1.02
CA PRO A 28 20.80 26.77 0.43
C PRO A 28 21.18 25.29 0.38
N ALA A 29 21.77 24.85 -0.74
CA ALA A 29 22.13 23.45 -1.04
C ALA A 29 23.14 22.78 -0.08
N GLY A 30 23.47 23.42 1.05
CA GLY A 30 24.41 22.94 2.06
C GLY A 30 23.78 22.47 3.37
N TYR A 31 22.47 22.59 3.58
CA TYR A 31 21.82 22.15 4.82
C TYR A 31 21.32 20.70 4.72
N ILE A 32 22.22 19.78 4.41
CA ILE A 32 21.99 18.35 4.68
C ILE A 32 22.66 18.09 6.05
N PRO A 33 21.90 17.98 7.15
CA PRO A 33 22.52 17.57 8.41
C PRO A 33 23.07 16.14 8.23
N SER A 34 24.39 16.00 8.37
CA SER A 34 25.05 14.69 8.46
C SER A 34 24.42 13.85 9.58
N PRO A 35 24.19 12.55 9.40
CA PRO A 35 23.61 11.70 10.43
C PRO A 35 24.64 11.48 11.54
N THR A 36 24.60 12.30 12.58
CA THR A 36 25.31 12.06 13.83
C THR A 36 24.47 11.17 14.73
N ASN A 37 25.05 10.03 15.11
CA ASN A 37 24.60 9.11 16.14
C ASN A 37 24.11 9.84 17.41
N SER A 38 22.92 9.51 17.90
CA SER A 38 22.70 8.94 19.26
C SER A 38 21.31 9.22 19.86
N THR A 39 20.72 8.15 20.39
CA THR A 39 20.03 8.05 21.69
C THR A 39 18.56 8.50 21.84
N SER A 40 17.74 7.45 22.06
CA SER A 40 16.50 7.32 22.82
C SER A 40 16.01 8.47 23.71
N ARG A 41 14.69 8.68 23.65
CA ARG A 41 13.71 9.25 24.64
C ARG A 41 12.81 10.26 23.91
N SER A 42 11.50 10.36 24.09
CA SER A 42 10.56 9.81 25.06
C SER A 42 9.16 9.90 24.45
N ALA A 43 8.29 8.98 24.86
CA ALA A 43 6.85 9.05 24.61
C ALA A 43 6.25 10.34 25.17
N SER A 44 5.49 11.07 24.36
CA SER A 44 4.62 12.16 24.79
C SER A 44 3.18 11.68 24.72
N ARG A 45 2.69 11.26 25.90
CA ARG A 45 1.28 11.01 26.22
C ARG A 45 0.52 12.33 26.15
N ASN A 46 -0.53 12.43 25.33
CA ASN A 46 -1.50 13.50 25.47
C ASN A 46 -2.68 12.97 26.30
N SER A 47 -2.69 13.33 27.59
CA SER A 47 -3.75 13.03 28.54
C SER A 47 -4.65 14.26 28.69
N ASN A 48 -5.83 14.24 28.07
CA ASN A 48 -6.94 15.11 28.46
C ASN A 48 -7.87 14.29 29.37
N VAL A 49 -7.73 14.50 30.67
CA VAL A 49 -8.63 14.00 31.71
C VAL A 49 -9.24 15.22 32.39
N LEU A 50 -10.55 15.36 32.31
CA LEU A 50 -11.39 16.04 33.29
C LEU A 50 -12.76 15.33 33.32
N SER A 51 -13.03 14.75 34.49
CA SER A 51 -14.12 13.86 34.96
C SER A 51 -15.50 14.56 35.04
N PRO A 52 -16.55 14.07 35.76
CA PRO A 52 -16.82 12.78 36.42
C PRO A 52 -18.27 12.24 36.16
N GLY A 53 -18.55 10.99 36.57
CA GLY A 53 -19.94 10.50 36.65
C GLY A 53 -20.06 9.02 37.04
N ALA A 54 -20.38 8.77 38.30
CA ALA A 54 -20.53 7.45 38.91
C ALA A 54 -21.75 6.66 38.37
N ASN A 55 -21.58 5.35 38.19
CA ASN A 55 -22.37 4.33 38.91
C ASN A 55 -22.13 2.93 38.33
N GLY A 56 -21.89 1.97 39.23
CA GLY A 56 -22.57 0.69 39.13
C GLY A 56 -21.74 -0.52 38.69
N SER A 57 -21.44 -1.34 39.69
CA SER A 57 -21.56 -2.81 39.62
C SER A 57 -20.37 -3.60 39.07
N SER A 58 -19.51 -3.92 40.02
CA SER A 58 -18.68 -5.12 40.09
C SER A 58 -19.46 -6.39 39.72
N THR A 59 -18.93 -7.19 38.79
CA THR A 59 -19.14 -8.65 38.83
C THR A 59 -17.86 -9.32 38.38
N SER A 60 -17.18 -9.89 39.37
CA SER A 60 -16.02 -10.76 39.27
C SER A 60 -16.44 -12.14 38.76
N ILE A 61 -15.79 -12.63 37.72
CA ILE A 61 -15.87 -14.04 37.29
C ILE A 61 -14.45 -14.61 37.28
N PRO A 62 -14.17 -15.70 38.02
CA PRO A 62 -12.86 -16.34 38.05
C PRO A 62 -12.80 -17.62 37.18
N ARG A 63 -11.57 -17.99 36.78
CA ARG A 63 -11.13 -19.30 36.23
C ARG A 63 -11.54 -19.55 34.76
N THR A 64 -10.73 -20.17 33.90
CA THR A 64 -9.83 -21.31 34.13
C THR A 64 -8.80 -21.38 33.00
N ALA A 65 -7.52 -21.50 33.35
CA ALA A 65 -6.46 -21.82 32.40
C ALA A 65 -6.54 -23.32 32.03
N SER A 66 -6.52 -23.62 30.74
CA SER A 66 -6.29 -24.99 30.23
C SER A 66 -4.98 -25.00 29.43
N PRO A 67 -4.04 -25.91 29.75
CA PRO A 67 -2.81 -26.08 28.98
C PRO A 67 -3.10 -27.02 27.81
N LEU A 68 -2.96 -26.51 26.58
CA LEU A 68 -2.97 -27.36 25.39
C LEU A 68 -1.55 -27.90 25.15
N LYS A 69 -1.47 -29.23 25.17
CA LYS A 69 -0.27 -30.04 24.96
C LYS A 69 0.26 -29.87 23.52
N PRO A 70 1.58 -29.98 23.30
CA PRO A 70 2.14 -30.10 21.96
C PRO A 70 1.81 -31.51 21.42
N VAL A 71 1.07 -31.59 20.32
CA VAL A 71 0.95 -32.83 19.56
C VAL A 71 2.04 -32.82 18.49
N ASP A 72 3.09 -33.59 18.75
CA ASP A 72 3.99 -34.07 17.73
C ASP A 72 3.21 -35.06 16.87
N THR A 73 3.07 -34.78 15.58
CA THR A 73 2.67 -35.79 14.60
C THR A 73 3.58 -35.62 13.39
N SER A 74 4.72 -36.31 13.51
CA SER A 74 5.54 -36.73 12.37
C SER A 74 4.71 -37.63 11.47
N ASN A 75 4.30 -37.11 10.30
CA ASN A 75 3.89 -37.94 9.17
C ASN A 75 4.87 -37.75 8.03
N GLN A 76 5.89 -38.61 8.06
CA GLN A 76 6.75 -38.95 6.94
C GLN A 76 5.87 -39.70 5.92
N THR A 77 5.49 -39.05 4.82
CA THR A 77 4.97 -39.75 3.64
C THR A 77 5.88 -39.45 2.47
N LYS A 78 6.73 -40.43 2.19
CA LYS A 78 7.53 -40.58 0.98
C LYS A 78 6.56 -40.96 -0.14
N GLY A 79 6.15 -39.96 -0.93
CA GLY A 79 5.34 -40.12 -2.13
C GLY A 79 5.92 -39.23 -3.22
N ALA A 80 6.57 -39.84 -4.20
CA ALA A 80 7.02 -39.19 -5.42
C ALA A 80 5.79 -38.93 -6.28
N ASP A 81 5.16 -37.77 -6.09
CA ASP A 81 4.21 -37.22 -7.04
C ASP A 81 4.88 -36.03 -7.74
N ALA A 82 4.93 -36.12 -9.05
CA ALA A 82 5.46 -35.08 -9.92
C ALA A 82 4.68 -33.80 -9.66
N GLN A 83 5.30 -32.88 -8.91
CA GLN A 83 4.80 -31.54 -8.70
C GLN A 83 4.83 -30.84 -10.05
N ILE A 84 3.70 -30.83 -10.75
CA ILE A 84 3.43 -29.89 -11.84
C ILE A 84 3.22 -28.53 -11.14
N THR A 85 4.26 -27.97 -10.54
CA THR A 85 4.27 -26.54 -10.25
C THR A 85 4.26 -25.86 -11.61
N PRO A 86 3.21 -25.12 -11.98
CA PRO A 86 3.31 -24.26 -13.14
C PRO A 86 4.56 -23.41 -12.96
N THR A 87 5.41 -23.34 -13.98
CA THR A 87 6.65 -22.58 -13.93
C THR A 87 6.30 -21.09 -13.94
N ILE A 88 5.86 -20.56 -12.79
CA ILE A 88 5.47 -19.16 -12.65
C ILE A 88 6.74 -18.33 -12.81
N LYS A 89 6.77 -17.48 -13.84
CA LYS A 89 7.90 -16.59 -14.10
C LYS A 89 8.13 -15.65 -12.90
N PRO A 90 9.40 -15.38 -12.53
CA PRO A 90 9.70 -14.51 -11.41
C PRO A 90 9.29 -13.06 -11.70
N LEU A 91 8.96 -12.30 -10.64
CA LEU A 91 8.60 -10.87 -10.75
C LEU A 91 9.64 -10.02 -11.48
N SER A 92 10.92 -10.36 -11.35
CA SER A 92 12.03 -9.68 -12.06
C SER A 92 11.92 -9.79 -13.58
N THR A 93 11.22 -10.79 -14.10
CA THR A 93 10.96 -10.98 -15.54
C THR A 93 9.59 -10.44 -15.93
N LEU A 94 8.57 -10.60 -15.07
CA LEU A 94 7.21 -10.15 -15.35
C LEU A 94 7.07 -8.61 -15.36
N LEU A 95 7.74 -7.90 -14.45
CA LEU A 95 7.63 -6.44 -14.37
C LEU A 95 8.19 -5.73 -15.62
N PRO A 96 9.40 -6.06 -16.12
CA PRO A 96 9.86 -5.50 -17.40
C PRO A 96 8.92 -5.84 -18.57
N ALA A 97 8.35 -7.05 -18.60
CA ALA A 97 7.38 -7.42 -19.63
C ALA A 97 6.12 -6.55 -19.57
N LEU A 98 5.58 -6.30 -18.37
CA LEU A 98 4.45 -5.39 -18.14
C LEU A 98 4.75 -3.98 -18.66
N TYR A 99 5.96 -3.46 -18.40
CA TYR A 99 6.36 -2.11 -18.77
C TYR A 99 6.59 -1.92 -20.28
N ASN A 100 6.86 -3.00 -21.01
CA ASN A 100 7.06 -2.97 -22.45
C ASN A 100 5.75 -3.08 -23.25
N LEU A 101 4.61 -3.31 -22.58
CA LEU A 101 3.32 -3.34 -23.26
C LEU A 101 2.94 -1.95 -23.79
N PRO A 102 2.21 -1.88 -24.93
CA PRO A 102 1.64 -0.63 -25.42
C PRO A 102 0.76 0.00 -24.34
N THR A 103 0.97 1.28 -24.05
CA THR A 103 0.25 1.98 -22.98
C THR A 103 -0.08 3.40 -23.38
N SER A 104 -1.21 3.90 -22.88
CA SER A 104 -1.67 5.27 -23.08
C SER A 104 -1.02 6.29 -22.13
N LEU A 105 -0.21 5.85 -21.15
CA LEU A 105 0.39 6.74 -20.16
C LEU A 105 1.59 7.53 -20.72
N PRO A 106 1.77 8.79 -20.28
CA PRO A 106 2.96 9.57 -20.61
C PRO A 106 4.21 8.97 -19.94
N GLN A 107 5.39 9.14 -20.58
CA GLN A 107 6.65 8.54 -20.11
C GLN A 107 7.01 8.89 -18.66
N SER A 108 6.83 10.15 -18.27
CA SER A 108 7.14 10.63 -16.92
C SER A 108 6.33 9.89 -15.86
N GLU A 109 5.06 9.64 -16.13
CA GLU A 109 4.18 8.88 -15.27
C GLU A 109 4.57 7.40 -15.22
N ARG A 110 4.90 6.78 -16.37
CA ARG A 110 5.40 5.41 -16.41
C ARG A 110 6.63 5.25 -15.52
N ASN A 111 7.61 6.13 -15.64
CA ASN A 111 8.84 6.10 -14.84
C ASN A 111 8.54 6.21 -13.33
N MET A 112 7.60 7.08 -12.94
CA MET A 112 7.17 7.22 -11.54
C MET A 112 6.52 5.93 -11.02
N LEU A 113 5.59 5.34 -11.77
CA LEU A 113 4.89 4.12 -11.38
C LEU A 113 5.87 2.95 -11.29
N GLN A 114 6.73 2.76 -12.30
CA GLN A 114 7.79 1.75 -12.31
C GLN A 114 8.70 1.87 -11.10
N THR A 115 9.14 3.09 -10.77
CA THR A 115 10.01 3.33 -9.61
C THR A 115 9.32 2.91 -8.32
N ARG A 116 8.03 3.23 -8.14
CA ARG A 116 7.28 2.87 -6.94
C ARG A 116 7.07 1.36 -6.82
N ILE A 117 6.74 0.70 -7.92
CA ILE A 117 6.55 -0.76 -7.98
C ILE A 117 7.87 -1.46 -7.68
N ASN A 118 8.95 -1.07 -8.35
CA ASN A 118 10.27 -1.69 -8.18
C ASN A 118 10.80 -1.51 -6.76
N LYS A 119 10.65 -0.32 -6.16
CA LYS A 119 11.04 -0.05 -4.76
C LYS A 119 10.29 -0.91 -3.74
N SER A 120 9.10 -1.39 -4.06
CA SER A 120 8.26 -2.13 -3.13
C SER A 120 8.38 -3.63 -3.33
N LEU A 121 8.39 -4.09 -4.59
CA LEU A 121 8.32 -5.51 -4.93
C LEU A 121 9.68 -6.17 -5.14
N LEU A 122 10.72 -5.40 -5.49
CA LEU A 122 12.04 -5.98 -5.76
C LEU A 122 12.94 -5.93 -4.52
N PRO A 123 13.47 -7.08 -4.06
CA PRO A 123 14.27 -7.14 -2.84
C PRO A 123 15.57 -6.32 -2.95
N ALA A 124 16.11 -6.16 -4.17
CA ALA A 124 17.33 -5.39 -4.42
C ALA A 124 17.18 -3.88 -4.12
N THR A 125 15.94 -3.36 -4.07
CA THR A 125 15.67 -1.92 -3.92
C THR A 125 15.11 -1.56 -2.54
N GLY A 126 15.05 -2.56 -1.64
CA GLY A 126 14.41 -2.50 -0.33
C GLY A 126 13.18 -3.41 -0.30
N ASN A 127 12.97 -4.14 0.81
CA ASN A 127 11.80 -5.02 0.93
C ASN A 127 10.47 -4.26 1.01
N GLY A 128 10.46 -2.92 1.01
CA GLY A 128 9.26 -2.08 0.96
C GLY A 128 8.21 -2.33 2.06
N GLY A 129 8.50 -3.19 3.04
CA GLY A 129 7.50 -3.77 3.94
C GLY A 129 6.57 -4.79 3.29
N VAL A 130 6.87 -5.27 2.07
CA VAL A 130 6.05 -6.24 1.33
C VAL A 130 6.38 -7.66 1.80
N THR A 131 5.34 -8.41 2.15
CA THR A 131 5.47 -9.79 2.59
C THR A 131 5.70 -10.73 1.40
N GLU A 132 6.24 -11.92 1.64
CA GLU A 132 6.40 -12.94 0.59
C GLU A 132 5.05 -13.33 -0.03
N ALA A 133 4.02 -13.52 0.79
CA ALA A 133 2.67 -13.83 0.33
C ALA A 133 2.12 -12.74 -0.63
N GLN A 134 2.36 -11.47 -0.33
CA GLN A 134 1.96 -10.36 -1.21
C GLN A 134 2.72 -10.38 -2.54
N ARG A 135 4.02 -10.72 -2.52
CA ARG A 135 4.81 -10.88 -3.76
C ARG A 135 4.31 -12.03 -4.61
N THR A 136 4.07 -13.19 -4.00
CA THR A 136 3.54 -14.37 -4.69
C THR A 136 2.19 -14.07 -5.34
N TRP A 137 1.29 -13.40 -4.61
CA TRP A 137 -0.01 -13.01 -5.15
C TRP A 137 0.11 -12.09 -6.38
N VAL A 138 0.97 -11.07 -6.34
CA VAL A 138 1.19 -10.19 -7.52
C VAL A 138 1.81 -10.97 -8.67
N GLN A 139 2.73 -11.89 -8.37
CA GLN A 139 3.38 -12.72 -9.37
C GLN A 139 2.38 -13.58 -10.13
N GLU A 140 1.47 -14.25 -9.41
CA GLU A 140 0.39 -15.06 -9.99
C GLU A 140 -0.54 -14.22 -10.85
N LEU A 141 -0.98 -13.07 -10.34
CA LEU A 141 -1.87 -12.18 -11.08
C LEU A 141 -1.23 -11.67 -12.37
N LEU A 142 0.02 -11.22 -12.32
CA LEU A 142 0.75 -10.74 -13.50
C LEU A 142 1.07 -11.88 -14.47
N HIS A 143 1.30 -13.09 -13.98
CA HIS A 143 1.47 -14.27 -14.83
C HIS A 143 0.20 -14.56 -15.63
N GLY A 144 -0.95 -14.59 -14.96
CA GLY A 144 -2.26 -14.77 -15.61
C GLY A 144 -2.57 -13.67 -16.63
N PHE A 145 -2.24 -12.42 -16.32
CA PHE A 145 -2.47 -11.28 -17.20
C PHE A 145 -1.52 -11.23 -18.42
N ILE A 146 -0.22 -11.49 -18.23
CA ILE A 146 0.81 -11.27 -19.26
C ILE A 146 1.09 -12.54 -20.07
N VAL A 147 1.21 -13.69 -19.40
CA VAL A 147 1.71 -14.94 -20.01
C VAL A 147 0.57 -15.82 -20.46
N GLU A 148 -0.42 -16.04 -19.60
CA GLU A 148 -1.54 -16.93 -19.89
C GLU A 148 -2.68 -16.21 -20.63
N GLU A 149 -2.74 -14.88 -20.49
CA GLU A 149 -3.84 -14.04 -21.02
C GLU A 149 -5.23 -14.53 -20.58
N THR A 150 -5.29 -15.24 -19.45
CA THR A 150 -6.50 -15.79 -18.85
C THR A 150 -7.27 -14.73 -18.05
N VAL A 151 -6.58 -13.65 -17.67
CA VAL A 151 -7.14 -12.55 -16.89
C VAL A 151 -7.20 -11.31 -17.77
N ASP A 152 -8.40 -10.78 -17.98
CA ASP A 152 -8.64 -9.53 -18.69
C ASP A 152 -8.30 -8.29 -17.83
N THR A 153 -8.15 -7.14 -18.47
CA THR A 153 -7.82 -5.87 -17.80
C THR A 153 -8.81 -5.51 -16.70
N LYS A 154 -10.12 -5.79 -16.87
CA LYS A 154 -11.15 -5.48 -15.87
C LYS A 154 -11.05 -6.42 -14.67
N THR A 155 -10.92 -7.72 -14.89
CA THR A 155 -10.75 -8.70 -13.79
C THR A 155 -9.47 -8.42 -13.01
N CYS A 156 -8.35 -8.14 -13.70
CA CYS A 156 -7.08 -7.81 -13.05
C CYS A 156 -7.20 -6.56 -12.16
N ARG A 157 -7.90 -5.53 -12.64
CA ARG A 157 -8.20 -4.32 -11.87
C ARG A 157 -9.02 -4.64 -10.61
N GLU A 158 -10.07 -5.43 -10.73
CA GLU A 158 -10.96 -5.79 -9.62
C GLU A 158 -10.21 -6.60 -8.55
N GLU A 159 -9.36 -7.54 -8.97
CA GLU A 159 -8.48 -8.31 -8.08
C GLU A 159 -7.52 -7.40 -7.30
N ILE A 160 -6.90 -6.41 -7.94
CA ILE A 160 -6.03 -5.45 -7.26
C ILE A 160 -6.80 -4.60 -6.24
N VAL A 161 -8.02 -4.17 -6.58
CA VAL A 161 -8.87 -3.41 -5.65
C VAL A 161 -9.29 -4.29 -4.47
N ALA A 162 -9.67 -5.54 -4.71
CA ALA A 162 -10.00 -6.50 -3.66
C ALA A 162 -8.79 -6.79 -2.75
N PHE A 163 -7.60 -6.90 -3.32
CA PHE A 163 -6.35 -7.04 -2.57
C PHE A 163 -6.07 -5.82 -1.69
N MET A 164 -6.19 -4.60 -2.21
CA MET A 164 -6.03 -3.36 -1.44
C MET A 164 -7.02 -3.21 -0.28
N ARG A 165 -8.19 -3.84 -0.35
CA ARG A 165 -9.17 -3.86 0.75
C ARG A 165 -8.83 -4.87 1.83
N ARG A 166 -8.14 -5.95 1.48
CA ARG A 166 -7.74 -7.03 2.39
C ARG A 166 -6.43 -6.72 3.12
N GLU A 167 -5.48 -6.13 2.41
CA GLU A 167 -4.13 -5.88 2.89
C GLU A 167 -3.92 -4.41 3.22
N SER A 168 -3.34 -4.14 4.39
CA SER A 168 -2.94 -2.77 4.77
C SER A 168 -1.53 -2.46 4.28
N GLY A 169 -1.22 -1.19 4.03
CA GLY A 169 0.11 -0.75 3.58
C GLY A 169 0.44 -1.02 2.11
N VAL A 170 -0.43 -1.72 1.36
CA VAL A 170 -0.18 -2.03 -0.06
C VAL A 170 -0.69 -0.97 -1.04
N ALA A 171 -1.61 -0.11 -0.60
CA ALA A 171 -2.34 0.81 -1.48
C ALA A 171 -1.41 1.71 -2.33
N GLY A 172 -0.25 2.10 -1.80
CA GLY A 172 0.70 2.96 -2.50
C GLY A 172 1.27 2.32 -3.78
N TRP A 173 1.77 1.09 -3.68
CA TRP A 173 2.38 0.39 -4.81
C TRP A 173 1.35 -0.41 -5.62
N ALA A 174 0.34 -1.01 -4.97
CA ALA A 174 -0.72 -1.75 -5.65
C ALA A 174 -1.56 -0.82 -6.53
N GLY A 175 -1.82 0.41 -6.08
CA GLY A 175 -2.45 1.45 -6.90
C GLY A 175 -1.63 1.80 -8.14
N SER A 176 -0.30 1.75 -8.05
CA SER A 176 0.57 1.94 -9.22
C SER A 176 0.50 0.76 -10.19
N VAL A 177 0.47 -0.49 -9.70
CA VAL A 177 0.26 -1.67 -10.54
C VAL A 177 -1.08 -1.58 -11.28
N ARG A 178 -2.16 -1.25 -10.56
CA ARG A 178 -3.49 -1.05 -11.15
C ARG A 178 -3.46 -0.03 -12.29
N LYS A 179 -2.83 1.13 -12.06
CA LYS A 179 -2.76 2.18 -13.08
C LYS A 179 -1.98 1.75 -14.32
N VAL A 180 -0.90 0.99 -14.14
CA VAL A 180 -0.15 0.43 -15.28
C VAL A 180 -1.04 -0.54 -16.06
N VAL A 181 -1.71 -1.47 -15.39
CA VAL A 181 -2.61 -2.45 -16.04
C VAL A 181 -3.76 -1.75 -16.78
N GLU A 182 -4.45 -0.80 -16.13
CA GLU A 182 -5.54 -0.03 -16.75
C GLU A 182 -5.11 0.77 -17.98
N SER A 183 -3.82 1.07 -18.09
CA SER A 183 -3.29 1.85 -19.21
C SER A 183 -2.88 1.03 -20.42
N VAL A 184 -2.81 -0.30 -20.30
CA VAL A 184 -2.40 -1.18 -21.38
C VAL A 184 -3.43 -1.10 -22.50
N ILE A 185 -2.96 -0.87 -23.72
CA ILE A 185 -3.81 -0.78 -24.91
C ILE A 185 -3.92 -2.17 -25.53
N GLY A 186 -5.15 -2.61 -25.81
CA GLY A 186 -5.40 -3.84 -26.57
C GLY A 186 -5.46 -5.13 -25.75
N LYS A 187 -5.79 -5.04 -24.45
CA LYS A 187 -6.05 -6.19 -23.57
C LYS A 187 -7.42 -6.11 -22.91
#